data_AF-A0A9Q6VJP5-F1
#
_entry.id   AF-A0A9Q6VJP5-F1
#
_cell.length_a   1.000
_cell.length_b   1.000
_cell.length_c   1.000
_cell.angle_alpha   90.00
_cell.angle_beta   90.00
_cell.angle_gamma   90.00
#
_symmetry.space_group_name_H-M   'P 1'
#
loop_
_entity.id
_entity.type
_entity.pdbx_description
1 polymer ?
#
loop_
_entity_poly.entity_id
_entity_poly.type
_entity_poly.pdbx_seq_one_letter_code
_entity_poly.pdbx_strand_id
1 'polypeptide(L)'
;MSEFLSDCENVRWWHRNSSGRGFVLNGPINHYPDFVLKLHSGLIILLETKGGDRDNSDSSAKIELGKYWERCAGRDYRYLMVFEHSPLEGAYSWADACELLKNL
;
A
#
# COMPACT_ATOMS: atom_id res chain seq x y z
N MET A 1 3.23 11.24 -4.87
CA MET A 1 2.93 9.80 -5.09
C MET A 1 2.38 9.47 -6.46
N SER A 2 1.32 10.12 -6.90
CA SER A 2 0.72 9.84 -8.21
C SER A 2 1.69 9.98 -9.37
N GLU A 3 2.62 10.94 -9.31
CA GLU A 3 3.68 11.12 -10.31
C GLU A 3 4.58 9.88 -10.39
N PHE A 4 5.18 9.44 -9.27
CA PHE A 4 5.98 8.22 -9.23
C PHE A 4 5.24 6.98 -9.75
N LEU A 5 3.97 6.80 -9.37
CA LEU A 5 3.17 5.67 -9.86
C LEU A 5 2.92 5.73 -11.38
N SER A 6 2.92 6.92 -11.95
CA SER A 6 2.76 7.14 -13.39
C SER A 6 4.08 6.95 -14.14
N ASP A 7 5.22 7.23 -13.49
CA ASP A 7 6.56 7.09 -14.06
C ASP A 7 7.16 5.68 -13.88
N CYS A 8 6.59 4.86 -13.00
CA CYS A 8 7.05 3.51 -12.75
C CYS A 8 6.60 2.56 -13.87
N GLU A 9 7.48 2.27 -14.83
CA GLU A 9 7.19 1.40 -16.00
C GLU A 9 6.64 0.02 -15.65
N ASN A 10 6.96 -0.51 -14.47
CA ASN A 10 6.48 -1.82 -14.03
C ASN A 10 5.01 -1.80 -13.56
N VAL A 11 4.46 -0.60 -13.26
CA VAL A 11 3.05 -0.43 -12.94
C VAL A 11 2.26 -0.35 -14.24
N ARG A 12 1.43 -1.38 -14.49
CA ARG A 12 0.57 -1.43 -15.67
C ARG A 12 -0.60 -0.47 -15.56
N TRP A 13 -1.20 -0.38 -14.37
CA TRP A 13 -2.21 0.62 -14.05
C TRP A 13 -2.29 0.79 -12.53
N TRP A 14 -2.81 1.93 -12.11
CA TRP A 14 -3.19 2.19 -10.73
C TRP A 14 -4.58 2.81 -10.68
N HIS A 15 -5.24 2.63 -9.55
CA HIS A 15 -6.53 3.25 -9.26
C HIS A 15 -6.51 3.86 -7.87
N ARG A 16 -6.98 5.09 -7.73
CA ARG A 16 -7.20 5.69 -6.42
C ARG A 16 -8.42 5.06 -5.77
N ASN A 17 -8.24 4.47 -4.61
CA ASN A 17 -9.31 3.81 -3.87
C ASN A 17 -10.03 4.82 -2.98
N SER A 18 -11.33 5.00 -3.18
CA SER A 18 -12.09 6.00 -2.43
C SER A 18 -12.39 5.51 -1.02
N SER A 19 -11.97 6.27 0.00
CA SER A 19 -12.36 5.98 1.39
C SER A 19 -13.88 5.89 1.55
N GLY A 20 -14.34 4.88 2.31
CA GLY A 20 -15.75 4.66 2.63
C GLY A 20 -16.62 4.06 1.52
N ARG A 21 -16.09 3.88 0.30
CA ARG A 21 -16.84 3.27 -0.83
C ARG A 21 -16.03 2.29 -1.67
N GLY A 22 -14.71 2.38 -1.61
CA GLY A 22 -13.80 1.54 -2.36
C GLY A 22 -13.56 0.19 -1.71
N PHE A 23 -12.49 -0.48 -2.15
CA PHE A 23 -12.04 -1.74 -1.58
C PHE A 23 -11.65 -1.56 -0.11
N VAL A 24 -12.13 -2.48 0.73
CA VAL A 24 -11.92 -2.44 2.18
C VAL A 24 -11.30 -3.74 2.67
N LEU A 25 -10.25 -3.59 3.48
CA LEU A 25 -9.72 -4.62 4.34
C LEU A 25 -10.55 -4.63 5.62
N ASN A 26 -11.35 -5.68 5.80
CA ASN A 26 -12.21 -5.86 6.97
C ASN A 26 -11.48 -6.69 8.03
N GLY A 27 -11.57 -6.24 9.29
CA GLY A 27 -11.04 -6.92 10.46
C GLY A 27 -11.62 -6.28 11.73
N PRO A 28 -10.87 -6.24 12.86
CA PRO A 28 -11.25 -5.46 14.04
C PRO A 28 -11.41 -3.95 13.75
N ILE A 29 -10.78 -3.48 12.67
CA ILE A 29 -10.94 -2.15 12.08
C ILE A 29 -11.26 -2.30 10.59
N ASN A 30 -11.85 -1.26 9.99
CA ASN A 30 -11.98 -1.15 8.54
C ASN A 30 -10.85 -0.27 8.00
N HIS A 31 -10.11 -0.80 7.03
CA HIS A 31 -9.03 -0.08 6.39
C HIS A 31 -9.23 -0.02 4.88
N TYR A 32 -9.25 1.20 4.33
CA TYR A 32 -9.31 1.47 2.90
C TYR A 32 -7.93 1.96 2.47
N PRO A 33 -7.09 1.12 1.83
CA PRO A 33 -5.79 1.56 1.31
C PRO A 33 -5.98 2.66 0.28
N ASP A 34 -5.10 3.65 0.20
CA ASP A 34 -5.22 4.77 -0.75
C ASP A 34 -5.27 4.39 -2.24
N PHE A 35 -4.53 3.34 -2.64
CA PHE A 35 -4.41 2.93 -4.05
C PHE A 35 -4.45 1.41 -4.22
N VAL A 36 -4.90 0.99 -5.41
CA VAL A 36 -4.75 -0.37 -5.92
C VAL A 36 -3.92 -0.32 -7.19
N LEU A 37 -2.83 -1.09 -7.23
CA LEU A 37 -1.90 -1.15 -8.34
C LEU A 37 -1.96 -2.54 -8.97
N LYS A 38 -1.74 -2.59 -10.28
CA LYS A 38 -1.46 -3.83 -11.03
C LYS A 38 -0.10 -3.69 -11.69
N LEU A 39 0.78 -4.65 -11.42
CA LEU A 39 2.05 -4.73 -12.12
C LEU A 39 1.91 -5.48 -13.45
N HIS A 40 2.89 -5.31 -14.35
CA HIS A 40 2.95 -6.07 -15.60
C HIS A 40 3.08 -7.58 -15.36
N SER A 41 3.73 -8.00 -14.27
CA SER A 41 3.82 -9.40 -13.82
C SER A 41 2.46 -10.02 -13.47
N GLY A 42 1.44 -9.19 -13.23
CA GLY A 42 0.12 -9.63 -12.78
C GLY A 42 -0.10 -9.49 -11.27
N LEU A 43 0.91 -9.08 -10.50
CA LEU A 43 0.76 -8.83 -9.07
C LEU A 43 -0.21 -7.66 -8.79
N ILE A 44 -1.09 -7.81 -7.80
CA ILE A 44 -1.94 -6.74 -7.29
C ILE A 44 -1.36 -6.21 -5.99
N ILE A 45 -1.23 -4.89 -5.85
CA ILE A 45 -0.69 -4.26 -4.65
C ILE A 45 -1.72 -3.29 -4.09
N LEU A 46 -2.04 -3.46 -2.81
CA LEU A 46 -2.75 -2.46 -2.01
C LEU A 46 -1.74 -1.53 -1.37
N LEU A 47 -1.85 -0.24 -1.64
CA LEU A 47 -0.88 0.76 -1.23
C LEU A 47 -1.54 1.85 -0.39
N GLU A 48 -1.10 1.98 0.86
CA GLU A 48 -1.46 3.08 1.76
C GLU A 48 -0.31 4.08 1.85
N THR A 49 -0.61 5.38 1.83
CA THR A 49 0.39 6.45 1.93
C THR A 49 0.24 7.27 3.21
N LYS A 50 1.35 7.58 3.85
CA LYS A 50 1.43 8.38 5.08
C LYS A 50 2.35 9.58 4.85
N GLY A 51 1.78 10.78 5.00
CA GLY A 51 2.50 12.05 4.92
C GLY A 51 2.98 12.55 6.29
N GLY A 52 3.83 13.58 6.29
CA GLY A 52 4.56 14.06 7.48
C GLY A 52 3.76 14.53 8.70
N ASP A 53 2.48 14.91 8.56
CA ASP A 53 1.73 15.62 9.62
C ASP A 53 0.57 14.83 10.27
N ARG A 54 0.43 13.51 10.05
CA ARG A 54 -0.70 12.77 10.60
C ARG A 54 -0.31 11.72 11.62
N ASP A 55 -0.88 11.92 12.80
CA ASP A 55 -0.89 11.09 13.99
C ASP A 55 -0.77 9.59 13.68
N ASN A 56 0.28 8.97 14.20
CA ASN A 56 0.68 7.60 13.88
C ASN A 56 -0.12 6.55 14.68
N SER A 57 -1.14 6.99 15.42
CA SER A 57 -1.84 6.23 16.46
C SER A 57 -2.62 5.02 15.94
N ASP A 58 -2.99 4.97 14.65
CA ASP A 58 -3.67 3.82 14.04
C ASP A 58 -2.85 3.03 13.00
N SER A 59 -1.66 3.52 12.66
CA SER A 59 -0.85 2.96 11.57
C SER A 59 -0.43 1.52 11.85
N SER A 60 -0.01 1.20 13.08
CA SER A 60 0.42 -0.16 13.45
C SER A 60 -0.69 -1.20 13.26
N ALA A 61 -1.91 -0.89 13.70
CA ALA A 61 -3.05 -1.80 13.56
C ALA A 61 -3.43 -2.02 12.08
N LYS A 62 -3.32 -0.97 11.25
CA LYS A 62 -3.54 -1.08 9.79
C LYS A 62 -2.45 -1.89 9.09
N ILE A 63 -1.19 -1.71 9.49
CA ILE A 63 -0.06 -2.52 8.98
C ILE A 63 -0.30 -3.99 9.29
N GLU A 64 -0.63 -4.32 10.54
CA GLU A 64 -0.91 -5.71 10.95
C GLU A 64 -2.06 -6.31 10.14
N LEU A 65 -3.18 -5.60 10.02
CA LEU A 65 -4.32 -6.03 9.23
C LEU A 65 -3.96 -6.24 7.75
N GLY A 66 -3.21 -5.30 7.16
CA GLY A 66 -2.76 -5.38 5.77
C GLY A 66 -1.83 -6.56 5.52
N LYS A 67 -0.89 -6.83 6.42
CA LYS A 67 -0.01 -8.01 6.35
C LYS A 67 -0.75 -9.32 6.57
N TYR A 68 -1.73 -9.35 7.47
CA TYR A 68 -2.57 -10.53 7.65
C TYR A 68 -3.40 -10.82 6.39
N TRP A 69 -3.98 -9.77 5.79
CA TRP A 69 -4.69 -9.90 4.53
C TRP A 69 -3.79 -10.42 3.40
N GLU A 70 -2.58 -9.86 3.24
CA GLU A 70 -1.61 -10.31 2.23
C GLU A 70 -1.33 -11.81 2.35
N ARG A 71 -1.09 -12.28 3.57
CA ARG A 71 -0.86 -13.71 3.85
C ARG A 71 -2.04 -14.58 3.45
N CYS A 72 -3.27 -14.12 3.68
CA CYS A 72 -4.49 -14.86 3.36
C CYS A 72 -4.82 -14.81 1.86
N ALA A 73 -4.59 -13.67 1.21
CA ALA A 73 -4.86 -13.45 -0.21
C ALA A 73 -3.91 -14.26 -1.12
N GLY A 74 -2.71 -14.55 -0.63
CA GLY A 74 -1.76 -15.43 -1.29
C GLY A 74 -0.80 -14.71 -2.25
N ARG A 75 -0.09 -15.50 -3.05
CA ARG A 75 1.11 -15.04 -3.77
C ARG A 75 0.90 -13.91 -4.76
N ASP A 76 -0.32 -13.72 -5.26
CA ASP A 76 -0.64 -12.74 -6.30
C ASP A 76 -1.01 -11.35 -5.73
N TYR A 77 -0.94 -11.18 -4.41
CA TYR A 77 -1.31 -9.96 -3.70
C TYR A 77 -0.23 -9.49 -2.73
N ARG A 78 -0.03 -8.17 -2.62
CA ARG A 78 0.81 -7.53 -1.59
C ARG A 78 0.11 -6.35 -0.94
N TYR A 79 0.51 -6.04 0.29
CA TYR A 79 0.13 -4.84 1.02
C TYR A 79 1.38 -4.04 1.40
N LEU A 80 1.37 -2.76 1.02
CA LEU A 80 2.43 -1.80 1.33
C LEU A 80 1.81 -0.60 2.05
N MET A 81 2.36 -0.25 3.20
CA MET A 81 2.18 1.08 3.79
C MET A 81 3.48 1.85 3.61
N VAL A 82 3.38 3.07 3.08
CA VAL A 82 4.55 3.87 2.68
C VAL A 82 4.53 5.21 3.39
N PHE A 83 5.63 5.53 4.04
CA PHE A 83 5.84 6.78 4.77
C PHE A 83 6.81 7.69 4.01
N GLU A 84 6.53 9.00 3.98
CA GLU A 84 7.50 9.99 3.50
C GLU A 84 8.80 9.94 4.34
N HIS A 85 8.66 9.89 5.66
CA HIS A 85 9.77 9.83 6.62
C HIS A 85 9.45 8.87 7.77
N SER A 86 10.48 8.22 8.32
CA SER A 86 10.40 7.41 9.55
C SER A 86 9.31 6.33 9.54
N PRO A 87 9.43 5.30 8.67
CA PRO A 87 8.44 4.23 8.61
C PRO A 87 8.37 3.45 9.92
N LEU A 88 7.15 3.03 10.29
CA LEU A 88 6.93 2.06 11.36
C LEU A 88 7.41 0.66 10.93
N GLU A 89 7.59 -0.23 11.91
CA GLU A 89 7.86 -1.65 11.64
C GLU A 89 6.78 -2.25 10.72
N GLY A 90 7.22 -2.98 9.69
CA GLY A 90 6.34 -3.59 8.69
C GLY A 90 5.87 -2.65 7.57
N ALA A 91 6.29 -1.37 7.59
CA ALA A 91 6.08 -0.40 6.53
C ALA A 91 7.39 -0.05 5.80
N TYR A 92 7.28 0.75 4.73
CA TYR A 92 8.40 1.14 3.88
C TYR A 92 8.58 2.64 3.89
N SER A 93 9.82 3.10 3.74
CA SER A 93 10.05 4.48 3.33
C SER A 93 9.60 4.66 1.88
N TRP A 94 9.38 5.91 1.49
CA TRP A 94 9.12 6.29 0.12
C TRP A 94 10.14 5.69 -0.87
N ALA A 95 11.43 5.86 -0.55
CA ALA A 95 12.52 5.41 -1.41
C ALA A 95 12.52 3.88 -1.56
N ASP A 96 12.35 3.15 -0.46
CA ASP A 96 12.33 1.69 -0.47
C ASP A 96 11.14 1.14 -1.25
N ALA A 97 9.96 1.75 -1.11
CA ALA A 97 8.78 1.36 -1.86
C ALA A 97 8.96 1.59 -3.36
N CYS A 98 9.61 2.70 -3.74
CA CYS A 98 9.91 2.99 -5.15
C CYS A 98 10.82 1.92 -5.76
N GLU A 99 11.90 1.55 -5.06
CA GLU A 99 12.83 0.53 -5.53
C GLU A 99 12.19 -0.86 -5.52
N LEU A 100 11.38 -1.19 -4.51
CA LEU A 100 10.65 -2.45 -4.46
C LEU A 100 9.72 -2.61 -5.67
N LEU A 101 8.92 -1.58 -5.99
CA LEU A 101 7.96 -1.63 -7.09
C LEU A 101 8.62 -1.79 -8.47
N LYS A 102 9.84 -1.29 -8.66
CA LYS A 102 10.60 -1.50 -9.90
C LYS A 102 11.06 -2.96 -10.07
N ASN A 103 11.21 -3.70 -8.97
CA ASN A 103 11.82 -5.03 -8.94
C ASN A 103 10.84 -6.20 -8.72
N LEU A 104 9.55 -5.91 -8.48
CA LEU A 104 8.48 -6.92 -8.26
C LEU A 104 7.85 -7.44 -9.56
#